data_AF-A0AA91JQS7-F1
#
_entry.id   AF-A0AA91JQS7-F1
#
_cell.length_a   1.000
_cell.length_b   1.000
_cell.length_c   1.000
_cell.angle_alpha   90.00
_cell.angle_beta   90.00
_cell.angle_gamma   90.00
#
_symmetry.space_group_name_H-M   'P 1'
#
loop_
_entity.id
_entity.type
_entity.pdbx_description
1 polymer ?
#
loop_
_entity_poly.entity_id
_entity_poly.type
_entity_poly.pdbx_seq_one_letter_code
_entity_poly.pdbx_strand_id
1 'polypeptide(L)' 'MDEELAMEEVLSNPGAGTILIGKNTDPRWPAADGWEKRAKNVNGKEIHYEYNPKTGQVDDVKIKERKK' A
#
# COMPACT_ATOMS: atom_id res chain seq x y z
N MET A 1 -11.99 5.04 -14.69
CA MET A 1 -11.52 6.29 -14.07
C MET A 1 -11.07 6.09 -12.63
N ASP A 2 -11.53 5.03 -11.95
CA ASP A 2 -11.38 4.87 -10.50
C ASP A 2 -10.05 4.27 -10.04
N GLU A 3 -9.27 3.63 -10.93
CA GLU A 3 -7.99 3.00 -10.58
C GLU A 3 -6.82 3.98 -10.63
N GLU A 4 -6.84 4.92 -11.58
CA GLU A 4 -5.81 5.96 -11.70
C GLU A 4 -5.85 6.89 -10.48
N LEU A 5 -7.05 7.36 -10.11
CA LEU A 5 -7.26 8.17 -8.90
C LEU A 5 -6.84 7.42 -7.63
N ALA A 6 -7.11 6.11 -7.56
CA ALA A 6 -6.69 5.27 -6.44
C ALA A 6 -5.15 5.19 -6.31
N MET A 7 -4.44 5.10 -7.44
CA MET A 7 -2.97 5.11 -7.45
C MET A 7 -2.43 6.49 -7.09
N GLU A 8 -2.95 7.56 -7.67
CA GLU A 8 -2.57 8.95 -7.34
C GLU A 8 -2.74 9.24 -5.85
N GLU A 9 -3.84 8.78 -5.25
CA GLU A 9 -4.13 8.93 -3.83
C GLU A 9 -3.15 8.17 -2.92
N VAL A 10 -2.62 7.03 -3.38
CA VAL A 10 -1.58 6.27 -2.67
C VAL A 10 -0.21 6.92 -2.85
N LEU A 11 0.10 7.44 -4.04
CA LEU A 11 1.37 8.13 -4.31
C LEU A 11 1.44 9.51 -3.65
N SER A 12 0.32 10.22 -3.56
CA SER A 12 0.20 11.54 -2.94
C SER A 12 0.37 11.46 -1.42
N ASN A 13 -0.12 10.39 -0.78
CA ASN A 13 0.08 10.14 0.65
C ASN A 13 0.17 8.64 0.97
N PRO A 14 1.31 7.99 0.69
CA PRO A 14 1.51 6.58 1.03
C PRO A 14 1.61 6.36 2.55
N GLY A 15 1.94 7.43 3.29
CA GLY A 15 1.91 7.46 4.74
C GLY A 15 0.49 7.38 5.35
N ALA A 16 -0.56 7.68 4.60
CA ALA A 16 -1.94 7.72 5.10
C ALA A 16 -2.62 6.34 5.16
N GLY A 17 -2.01 5.32 4.56
CA GLY A 17 -2.50 3.94 4.66
C GLY A 17 -2.32 3.35 6.07
N THR A 18 -3.22 2.45 6.45
CA THR A 18 -3.10 1.65 7.67
C THR A 18 -1.97 0.64 7.54
N ILE A 19 -1.07 0.60 8.51
CA ILE A 19 0.04 -0.35 8.55
C ILE A 19 -0.48 -1.73 8.95
N LEU A 20 -0.22 -2.73 8.12
CA LEU A 20 -0.53 -4.13 8.35
C LEU A 20 0.67 -4.84 8.97
N ILE A 21 0.90 -4.58 10.26
CA ILE A 21 2.02 -5.14 11.02
C ILE A 21 1.96 -6.68 10.97
N GLY A 22 3.08 -7.31 10.62
CA GLY A 22 3.20 -8.77 10.52
C GLY A 22 2.60 -9.41 9.27
N LYS A 23 2.03 -8.62 8.34
CA LYS A 23 1.62 -9.11 7.02
C LYS A 23 2.73 -9.04 5.98
N ASN A 24 3.84 -8.37 6.30
CA ASN A 24 5.00 -8.33 5.45
C ASN A 24 5.83 -9.61 5.61
N THR A 25 5.33 -10.68 5.00
CA THR A 25 5.94 -12.03 5.03
C THR A 25 6.71 -12.35 3.75
N ASP A 26 6.67 -11.43 2.78
CA ASP A 26 7.34 -11.62 1.51
C ASP A 26 8.84 -11.30 1.64
N PRO A 27 9.75 -12.19 1.20
CA PRO A 27 11.19 -11.97 1.30
C PRO A 27 11.69 -10.83 0.40
N ARG A 28 10.88 -10.36 -0.55
CA ARG A 28 11.21 -9.24 -1.44
C ARG A 28 11.18 -7.88 -0.71
N TRP A 29 10.35 -7.76 0.32
CA TRP A 29 10.20 -6.53 1.10
C TRP A 29 10.42 -6.83 2.58
N PRO A 30 11.66 -7.09 3.02
CA PRO A 30 11.91 -7.44 4.41
C PRO A 30 11.61 -6.27 5.35
N ALA A 31 10.87 -6.54 6.43
CA ALA A 31 10.65 -5.56 7.49
C ALA A 31 11.95 -5.05 8.14
N ALA A 32 13.03 -5.85 8.07
CA ALA A 32 14.37 -5.46 8.50
C ALA A 32 14.92 -4.25 7.71
N ASP A 33 14.68 -4.21 6.39
CA ASP A 33 15.00 -3.05 5.53
C ASP A 33 14.07 -1.86 5.79
N GLY A 34 13.03 -2.04 6.61
CA GLY A 34 12.04 -1.02 6.94
C GLY A 34 10.84 -1.01 6.01
N TRP A 35 10.63 -2.06 5.22
CA TRP A 35 9.40 -2.19 4.44
C TRP A 35 8.21 -2.50 5.35
N GLU A 36 7.09 -1.85 5.06
CA GLU A 36 5.85 -2.00 5.78
C GLU A 36 4.72 -2.24 4.78
N LYS A 37 3.97 -3.32 4.98
CA LYS A 37 2.73 -3.53 4.22
C LYS A 37 1.68 -2.53 4.68
N ARG A 38 1.10 -1.78 3.76
CA ARG A 38 0.04 -0.81 4.03
C ARG A 38 -1.22 -1.12 3.24
N ALA A 39 -2.35 -0.74 3.80
CA ALA A 39 -3.64 -0.80 3.15
C ALA A 39 -4.36 0.54 3.24
N LYS A 40 -4.92 1.02 2.13
CA LYS A 40 -5.73 2.23 2.06
C LYS A 40 -7.05 1.90 1.37
N ASN A 41 -8.16 2.38 1.91
CA ASN A 41 -9.43 2.36 1.19
C ASN A 41 -9.59 3.67 0.42
N VAL A 42 -9.77 3.59 -0.90
CA VAL A 42 -10.07 4.75 -1.74
C VAL A 42 -11.34 4.45 -2.50
N ASN A 43 -12.40 5.22 -2.23
CA ASN A 43 -13.69 5.12 -2.92
C ASN A 43 -14.28 3.68 -2.93
N GLY A 44 -14.11 2.93 -1.82
CA GLY A 44 -14.60 1.55 -1.73
C GLY A 44 -13.68 0.49 -2.33
N LYS A 45 -12.56 0.88 -2.96
CA LYS A 45 -11.48 -0.02 -3.37
C LYS A 45 -10.43 -0.13 -2.27
N GLU A 46 -10.06 -1.34 -1.91
CA GLU A 46 -9.02 -1.57 -0.92
C GLU A 46 -7.68 -1.78 -1.63
N ILE A 47 -6.74 -0.87 -1.42
CA ILE A 47 -5.45 -0.86 -2.07
C ILE A 47 -4.42 -1.31 -1.06
N HIS A 48 -3.71 -2.38 -1.36
CA HIS A 48 -2.56 -2.84 -0.56
C HIS A 48 -1.29 -2.43 -1.29
N TYR A 49 -0.26 -2.02 -0.57
CA TYR A 49 1.03 -1.65 -1.15
C TYR A 49 2.14 -1.83 -0.12
N GLU A 50 3.36 -2.05 -0.57
CA GLU A 50 4.55 -2.04 0.27
C GLU A 50 5.09 -0.61 0.30
N TYR A 51 5.29 -0.07 1.50
CA TYR A 51 5.84 1.25 1.69
C TYR A 51 7.04 1.20 2.62
N ASN A 52 8.14 1.80 2.21
CA ASN A 52 9.31 1.98 3.06
C ASN A 52 9.38 3.43 3.54
N PRO A 53 8.96 3.75 4.78
CA PRO A 53 9.07 5.12 5.32
C PRO A 53 10.52 5.62 5.42
N LYS A 54 11.53 4.75 5.42
CA LYS A 54 12.94 5.17 5.47
C LYS A 54 13.41 5.76 4.15
N THR A 55 12.97 5.19 3.02
CA THR A 55 13.36 5.64 1.68
C THR A 55 12.26 6.43 0.96
N GLY A 56 11.03 6.41 1.47
CA GLY A 56 9.85 6.97 0.81
C GLY A 56 9.37 6.16 -0.39
N GLN A 57 9.92 4.96 -0.61
CA GLN A 57 9.58 4.15 -1.77
C GLN A 57 8.27 3.38 -1.55
N VAL A 58 7.46 3.30 -2.61
CA VAL A 58 6.25 2.50 -2.69
C VAL A 58 6.46 1.42 -3.74
N ASP A 59 6.10 0.19 -3.42
CA ASP A 59 6.20 -0.97 -4.30
C ASP A 59 4.98 -1.90 -4.14
N ASP A 60 4.84 -2.91 -5.00
CA ASP A 60 3.73 -3.89 -4.99
C ASP A 60 2.31 -3.30 -4.79
N VAL A 61 1.96 -2.24 -5.52
CA VAL A 61 0.62 -1.63 -5.41
C VAL A 61 -0.43 -2.56 -6.01
N LYS A 62 -1.34 -3.05 -5.18
CA LYS A 62 -2.39 -4.00 -5.51
C LYS A 62 -3.76 -3.47 -5.12
N ILE A 63 -4.58 -3.19 -6.12
CA ILE A 63 -5.96 -2.75 -5.92
C ILE A 63 -6.87 -3.98 -5.84
N LYS A 64 -7.56 -4.14 -4.71
CA LYS A 64 -8.66 -5.10 -4.54
C LYS A 64 -9.97 -4.36 -4.65
N GLU A 65 -10.75 -4.71 -5.66
CA GLU A 65 -12.16 -4.35 -5.70
C GLU A 65 -12.91 -5.21 -4.67
N ARG A 66 -13.59 -4.57 -3.72
CA ARG A 66 -14.69 -5.26 -3.03
C ARG A 66 -15.80 -5.43 -4.05
N LYS A 67 -15.92 -6.62 -4.64
CA LYS A 67 -17.15 -6.99 -5.34
C LYS A 67 -18.31 -6.88 -4.33
N LYS A 68 -19.23 -5.98 -4.64
CA LYS A 68 -20.47 -5.76 -3.90
C LYS A 68 -21.38 -6.98 -3.99
#